data_AF-Q9ZJ83-F1
#
_entry.id   AF-Q9ZJ83-F1
#
_cell.length_a   1.000
_cell.length_b   1.000
_cell.length_c   1.000
_cell.angle_alpha   90.00
_cell.angle_beta   90.00
_cell.angle_gamma   90.00
#
_symmetry.space_group_name_H-M   'P 1'
#
loop_
_entity.id
_entity.type
_entity.pdbx_description
1 polymer ?
#
loop_
_entity_poly.entity_id
_entity_poly.type
_entity_poly.pdbx_seq_one_letter_code
_entity_poly.pdbx_strand_id
1 'polypeptide(L)'
;MEERLADQFERLNKPPLEYFKGVENFYNAYCKVLEMQDWHAHLLSYLASDFWRVILCTSILHHYSDQDIETLKELLVKFYYQNWVATREEPKKQTNCNIIKALKENKSVESIASIVKEYLDYHKITQDFKKNLQDSKLYEQHKKSSKNSWVKPVLILVEYSMSDNANPAYIKMDDDLHVERILPQNPDPSSQWVKDFSEEERELYTHSLANLTLLGGTKNTKALSQALNQDFKEKKEIYMGKTIALDNKKTFKVMTCYDMTKNDVCRYTEWMPKNLEKRKEELIKRIESVLTL
;
A
#
# COMPACT_ATOMS: atom_id res chain seq x y z
N MET A 1 9.97 -53.14 -0.81
CA MET A 1 11.32 -52.55 -0.92
C MET A 1 11.11 -51.07 -0.64
N GLU A 2 11.53 -50.59 0.53
CA GLU A 2 11.44 -49.16 0.86
C GLU A 2 12.44 -48.42 -0.01
N GLU A 3 11.98 -47.52 -0.89
CA GLU A 3 12.86 -46.62 -1.64
C GLU A 3 13.69 -45.81 -0.65
N ARG A 4 15.01 -45.92 -0.72
CA ARG A 4 15.90 -45.08 0.08
C ARG A 4 15.91 -43.69 -0.52
N LEU A 5 16.15 -42.67 0.31
CA LEU A 5 16.25 -41.28 -0.13
C LEU A 5 17.27 -41.12 -1.27
N ALA A 6 18.36 -41.90 -1.24
CA ALA A 6 19.37 -41.95 -2.30
C ALA A 6 18.80 -42.36 -3.67
N ASP A 7 17.90 -43.36 -3.70
CA ASP A 7 17.27 -43.87 -4.91
C ASP A 7 16.38 -42.81 -5.59
N GLN A 8 15.85 -41.85 -4.80
CA GLN A 8 15.08 -40.72 -5.32
C GLN A 8 15.96 -39.64 -5.97
N PHE A 9 17.20 -39.44 -5.47
CA PHE A 9 18.15 -38.48 -6.04
C PHE A 9 18.80 -38.97 -7.34
N GLU A 10 18.93 -40.28 -7.54
CA GLU A 10 19.41 -40.83 -8.83
C GLU A 10 18.49 -40.44 -10.00
N ARG A 11 17.18 -40.33 -9.78
CA ARG A 11 16.20 -39.88 -10.79
C ARG A 11 16.37 -38.41 -11.20
N LEU A 12 17.14 -37.65 -10.44
CA LEU A 12 17.22 -36.20 -10.54
C LEU A 12 18.49 -35.71 -11.27
N ASN A 13 19.37 -36.60 -11.74
CA ASN A 13 20.59 -36.28 -12.49
C ASN A 13 21.56 -35.29 -11.78
N LYS A 14 21.47 -35.13 -10.46
CA LYS A 14 22.43 -34.36 -9.65
C LYS A 14 22.68 -35.05 -8.30
N PRO A 15 23.88 -34.94 -7.72
CA PRO A 15 24.16 -35.49 -6.40
C PRO A 15 23.30 -34.80 -5.32
N PRO A 16 22.92 -35.51 -4.24
CA PRO A 16 22.13 -34.93 -3.14
C PRO A 16 22.72 -33.63 -2.59
N LEU A 17 24.06 -33.52 -2.53
CA LEU A 17 24.76 -32.33 -2.05
C LEU A 17 24.48 -31.08 -2.90
N GLU A 18 24.40 -31.22 -4.23
CA GLU A 18 24.06 -30.10 -5.11
C GLU A 18 22.61 -29.64 -4.90
N TYR A 19 21.70 -30.57 -4.62
CA TYR A 19 20.33 -30.24 -4.25
C TYR A 19 20.26 -29.44 -2.95
N PHE A 20 20.93 -29.94 -1.90
CA PHE A 20 20.98 -29.23 -0.61
C PHE A 20 21.63 -27.86 -0.76
N LYS A 21 22.66 -27.72 -1.61
CA LYS A 21 23.27 -26.42 -1.87
C LYS A 21 22.30 -25.45 -2.55
N GLY A 22 21.47 -25.94 -3.48
CA GLY A 22 20.40 -25.15 -4.09
C GLY A 22 19.37 -24.65 -3.08
N VAL A 23 18.95 -25.51 -2.14
CA VAL A 23 18.03 -25.13 -1.06
C VAL A 23 18.67 -24.10 -0.13
N GLU A 24 19.93 -24.30 0.26
CA GLU A 24 20.68 -23.35 1.09
C GLU A 24 20.80 -21.98 0.40
N ASN A 25 21.15 -21.95 -0.88
CA ASN A 25 21.25 -20.71 -1.64
C ASN A 25 19.91 -19.98 -1.73
N PHE A 26 18.81 -20.70 -1.98
CA PHE A 26 17.47 -20.12 -2.00
C PHE A 26 17.09 -19.58 -0.62
N TYR A 27 17.33 -20.33 0.46
CA TYR A 27 17.08 -19.89 1.83
C TYR A 27 17.83 -18.59 2.14
N ASN A 28 19.13 -18.53 1.81
CA ASN A 28 19.93 -17.32 2.01
C ASN A 28 19.42 -16.13 1.21
N ALA A 29 19.00 -16.33 -0.05
CA ALA A 29 18.37 -15.28 -0.86
C ALA A 29 17.03 -14.83 -0.26
N TYR A 30 16.22 -15.76 0.23
CA TYR A 30 14.94 -15.46 0.87
C TYR A 30 15.11 -14.66 2.16
N CYS A 31 16.08 -15.01 3.01
CA CYS A 31 16.44 -14.23 4.20
C CYS A 31 16.80 -12.79 3.83
N LYS A 32 17.66 -12.59 2.81
CA LYS A 32 18.00 -11.24 2.31
C LYS A 32 16.77 -10.45 1.88
N VAL A 33 15.83 -11.08 1.17
CA VAL A 33 14.58 -10.43 0.74
C VAL A 33 13.70 -10.05 1.94
N LEU A 34 13.62 -10.89 2.98
CA LEU A 34 12.86 -10.59 4.20
C LEU A 34 13.49 -9.47 5.04
N GLU A 35 14.82 -9.32 4.97
CA GLU A 35 15.56 -8.32 5.73
C GLU A 35 15.57 -6.93 5.07
N MET A 36 15.12 -6.80 3.82
CA MET A 36 15.03 -5.50 3.13
C MET A 36 14.14 -4.51 3.89
N GLN A 37 14.69 -3.33 4.20
CA GLN A 37 14.02 -2.27 4.97
C GLN A 37 13.66 -1.03 4.13
N ASP A 38 13.84 -1.09 2.82
CA ASP A 38 13.45 0.01 1.96
C ASP A 38 11.93 0.07 1.78
N TRP A 39 11.43 1.25 1.46
CA TRP A 39 10.00 1.48 1.33
C TRP A 39 9.33 0.64 0.23
N HIS A 40 10.03 0.28 -0.86
CA HIS A 40 9.47 -0.60 -1.89
C HIS A 40 9.30 -2.03 -1.37
N ALA A 41 10.28 -2.57 -0.66
CA ALA A 41 10.15 -3.87 0.00
C ALA A 41 9.01 -3.88 1.02
N HIS A 42 8.88 -2.82 1.82
CA HIS A 42 7.74 -2.64 2.71
C HIS A 42 6.40 -2.64 1.96
N LEU A 43 6.29 -1.91 0.84
CA LEU A 43 5.09 -1.88 0.02
C LEU A 43 4.74 -3.24 -0.59
N LEU A 44 5.73 -3.97 -1.09
CA LEU A 44 5.54 -5.33 -1.62
C LEU A 44 5.10 -6.30 -0.53
N SER A 45 5.54 -6.11 0.71
CA SER A 45 5.16 -6.97 1.85
C SER A 45 3.68 -6.94 2.21
N TYR A 46 2.94 -5.90 1.80
CA TYR A 46 1.49 -5.81 2.00
C TYR A 46 0.68 -6.61 0.97
N LEU A 47 1.32 -7.09 -0.10
CA LEU A 47 0.68 -7.94 -1.09
C LEU A 47 0.41 -9.32 -0.49
N ALA A 48 -0.75 -9.90 -0.79
CA ALA A 48 -1.09 -11.25 -0.36
C ALA A 48 -0.24 -12.34 -1.06
N SER A 49 0.29 -12.02 -2.24
CA SER A 49 1.06 -12.94 -3.08
C SER A 49 2.53 -13.00 -2.68
N ASP A 50 3.12 -14.18 -2.74
CA ASP A 50 4.57 -14.37 -2.54
C ASP A 50 5.38 -14.33 -3.85
N PHE A 51 4.74 -14.14 -5.02
CA PHE A 51 5.45 -14.13 -6.31
C PHE A 51 6.55 -13.06 -6.38
N TRP A 52 6.35 -11.89 -5.78
CA TRP A 52 7.37 -10.85 -5.73
C TRP A 52 8.63 -11.32 -4.98
N ARG A 53 8.48 -12.10 -3.90
CA ARG A 53 9.62 -12.67 -3.16
C ARG A 53 10.38 -13.65 -4.03
N VAL A 54 9.68 -14.49 -4.77
CA VAL A 54 10.29 -15.47 -5.70
C VAL A 54 11.05 -14.75 -6.82
N ILE A 55 10.48 -13.67 -7.37
CA ILE A 55 11.12 -12.84 -8.39
C ILE A 55 12.42 -12.21 -7.84
N LEU A 56 12.38 -11.60 -6.65
CA LEU A 56 13.57 -11.01 -6.04
C LEU A 56 14.62 -12.06 -5.61
N CYS A 57 14.19 -13.23 -5.12
CA CYS A 57 15.11 -14.33 -4.86
C CYS A 57 15.80 -14.77 -6.15
N THR A 58 15.05 -14.81 -7.28
CA THR A 58 15.61 -15.18 -8.58
C THR A 58 16.65 -14.17 -9.03
N SER A 59 16.41 -12.85 -8.89
CA SER A 59 17.43 -11.85 -9.27
C SER A 59 18.70 -11.97 -8.41
N ILE A 60 18.58 -12.21 -7.11
CA ILE A 60 19.73 -12.45 -6.21
C ILE A 60 20.52 -13.71 -6.62
N LEU A 61 19.82 -14.82 -6.89
CA LEU A 61 20.43 -16.08 -7.29
C LEU A 61 21.12 -16.01 -8.66
N HIS A 62 20.68 -15.09 -9.52
CA HIS A 62 21.25 -14.82 -10.84
C HIS A 62 22.21 -13.62 -10.86
N HIS A 63 22.67 -13.17 -9.68
CA HIS A 63 23.74 -12.18 -9.54
C HIS A 63 23.46 -10.82 -10.21
N TYR A 64 22.20 -10.39 -10.22
CA TYR A 64 21.85 -9.01 -10.58
C TYR A 64 22.49 -8.04 -9.58
N SER A 65 22.87 -6.85 -10.07
CA SER A 65 23.47 -5.82 -9.22
C SER A 65 22.47 -5.27 -8.21
N ASP A 66 22.95 -4.66 -7.12
CA ASP A 66 22.07 -4.00 -6.15
C ASP A 66 21.18 -2.94 -6.83
N GLN A 67 21.73 -2.19 -7.79
CA GLN A 67 20.97 -1.20 -8.56
C GLN A 67 19.86 -1.83 -9.43
N ASP A 68 20.13 -2.98 -10.04
CA ASP A 68 19.12 -3.72 -10.79
C ASP A 68 18.02 -4.24 -9.86
N ILE A 69 18.38 -4.70 -8.66
CA ILE A 69 17.42 -5.19 -7.66
C ILE A 69 16.54 -4.03 -7.16
N GLU A 70 17.09 -2.84 -6.91
CA GLU A 70 16.31 -1.64 -6.59
C GLU A 70 15.34 -1.28 -7.71
N THR A 71 15.83 -1.21 -8.95
CA THR A 71 15.02 -0.91 -10.13
C THR A 71 13.91 -1.95 -10.34
N LEU A 72 14.21 -3.22 -10.05
CA LEU A 72 13.24 -4.31 -10.12
C LEU A 72 12.17 -4.16 -9.03
N LYS A 73 12.52 -3.80 -7.79
CA LYS A 73 11.52 -3.56 -6.73
C LYS A 73 10.57 -2.42 -7.10
N GLU A 74 11.10 -1.31 -7.60
CA GLU A 74 10.32 -0.19 -8.14
C GLU A 74 9.33 -0.67 -9.19
N LEU A 75 9.82 -1.42 -10.19
CA LEU A 75 9.00 -2.00 -11.25
C LEU A 75 7.90 -2.92 -10.71
N LEU A 76 8.21 -3.76 -9.73
CA LEU A 76 7.23 -4.65 -9.11
C LEU A 76 6.17 -3.88 -8.33
N VAL A 77 6.54 -2.83 -7.58
CA VAL A 77 5.55 -1.97 -6.89
C VAL A 77 4.58 -1.38 -7.91
N LYS A 78 5.09 -0.79 -9.00
CA LYS A 78 4.28 -0.26 -10.11
C LYS A 78 3.33 -1.32 -10.67
N PHE A 79 3.85 -2.50 -10.99
CA PHE A 79 3.10 -3.59 -11.58
C PHE A 79 1.97 -4.11 -10.66
N TYR A 80 2.33 -4.52 -9.44
CA TYR A 80 1.40 -5.15 -8.53
C TYR A 80 0.36 -4.18 -8.00
N TYR A 81 0.73 -2.93 -7.65
CA TYR A 81 -0.23 -1.97 -7.12
C TYR A 81 -1.21 -1.51 -8.20
N GLN A 82 -0.77 -1.26 -9.43
CA GLN A 82 -1.70 -0.93 -10.51
C GLN A 82 -2.70 -2.09 -10.74
N ASN A 83 -2.23 -3.33 -10.83
CA ASN A 83 -3.11 -4.49 -10.99
C ASN A 83 -4.07 -4.65 -9.80
N TRP A 84 -3.58 -4.46 -8.58
CA TRP A 84 -4.38 -4.62 -7.36
C TRP A 84 -5.49 -3.57 -7.27
N VAL A 85 -5.17 -2.31 -7.58
CA VAL A 85 -6.15 -1.21 -7.61
C VAL A 85 -7.18 -1.43 -8.72
N ALA A 86 -6.74 -1.85 -9.91
CA ALA A 86 -7.61 -2.08 -11.07
C ALA A 86 -8.55 -3.28 -10.89
N THR A 87 -8.02 -4.43 -10.46
CA THR A 87 -8.71 -5.73 -10.54
C THR A 87 -9.10 -6.32 -9.19
N ARG A 88 -8.43 -5.90 -8.10
CA ARG A 88 -8.53 -6.53 -6.77
C ARG A 88 -8.02 -7.98 -6.72
N GLU A 89 -7.31 -8.40 -7.76
CA GLU A 89 -6.71 -9.72 -7.90
C GLU A 89 -5.19 -9.60 -8.02
N GLU A 90 -4.50 -10.74 -7.91
CA GLU A 90 -3.09 -10.84 -8.24
C GLU A 90 -2.90 -10.77 -9.76
N PRO A 91 -1.74 -10.27 -10.25
CA PRO A 91 -1.41 -10.39 -11.65
C PRO A 91 -1.40 -11.85 -12.09
N LYS A 92 -1.69 -12.09 -13.38
CA LYS A 92 -1.74 -13.46 -13.91
C LYS A 92 -0.42 -14.20 -13.63
N LYS A 93 -0.53 -15.40 -13.07
CA LYS A 93 0.61 -16.29 -12.75
C LYS A 93 1.58 -16.44 -13.92
N GLN A 94 1.07 -16.50 -15.15
CA GLN A 94 1.89 -16.59 -16.36
C GLN A 94 2.87 -15.42 -16.49
N THR A 95 2.43 -14.18 -16.23
CA THR A 95 3.28 -12.99 -16.29
C THR A 95 4.41 -13.06 -15.26
N ASN A 96 4.10 -13.48 -14.03
CA ASN A 96 5.10 -13.68 -12.99
C ASN A 96 6.12 -14.77 -13.39
N CYS A 97 5.66 -15.88 -13.97
CA CYS A 97 6.55 -16.91 -14.51
C CYS A 97 7.42 -16.39 -15.67
N ASN A 98 6.88 -15.52 -16.53
CA ASN A 98 7.64 -14.90 -17.63
C ASN A 98 8.75 -13.98 -17.10
N ILE A 99 8.47 -13.20 -16.05
CA ILE A 99 9.48 -12.37 -15.36
C ILE A 99 10.59 -13.26 -14.78
N ILE A 100 10.23 -14.32 -14.06
CA ILE A 100 11.21 -15.28 -13.50
C ILE A 100 12.04 -15.91 -14.61
N LYS A 101 11.41 -16.31 -15.73
CA LYS A 101 12.12 -16.87 -16.89
C LYS A 101 13.12 -15.86 -17.47
N ALA A 102 12.72 -14.61 -17.65
CA ALA A 102 13.60 -13.55 -18.16
C ALA A 102 14.81 -13.31 -17.23
N LEU A 103 14.60 -13.31 -15.91
CA LEU A 103 15.69 -13.24 -14.94
C LEU A 103 16.66 -14.42 -15.07
N LYS A 104 16.14 -15.64 -15.21
CA LYS A 104 16.97 -16.84 -15.38
C LYS A 104 17.79 -16.84 -16.67
N GLU A 105 17.32 -16.15 -17.69
CA GLU A 105 17.99 -15.93 -18.96
C GLU A 105 18.93 -14.70 -18.94
N ASN A 106 19.15 -14.08 -17.77
CA ASN A 106 19.98 -12.89 -17.55
C ASN A 106 19.56 -11.69 -18.41
N LYS A 107 18.25 -11.51 -18.65
CA LYS A 107 17.73 -10.34 -19.38
C LYS A 107 17.84 -9.07 -18.54
N SER A 108 18.00 -7.91 -19.18
CA SER A 108 18.02 -6.63 -18.48
C SER A 108 16.70 -6.33 -17.76
N VAL A 109 16.75 -5.50 -16.70
CA VAL A 109 15.52 -5.03 -16.02
C VAL A 109 14.61 -4.25 -16.98
N GLU A 110 15.16 -3.58 -17.99
CA GLU A 110 14.40 -2.95 -19.08
C GLU A 110 13.60 -3.96 -19.93
N SER A 111 14.20 -5.13 -20.21
CA SER A 111 13.49 -6.21 -20.91
C SER A 111 12.34 -6.75 -20.04
N ILE A 112 12.53 -6.82 -18.73
CA ILE A 112 11.50 -7.22 -17.77
C ILE A 112 10.38 -6.16 -17.70
N ALA A 113 10.74 -4.87 -17.71
CA ALA A 113 9.78 -3.77 -17.76
C ALA A 113 8.88 -3.85 -19.00
N SER A 114 9.43 -4.29 -20.14
CA SER A 114 8.63 -4.55 -21.35
C SER A 114 7.56 -5.64 -21.14
N ILE A 115 7.88 -6.73 -20.42
CA ILE A 115 6.91 -7.79 -20.08
C ILE A 115 5.78 -7.23 -19.22
N VAL A 116 6.12 -6.41 -18.22
CA VAL A 116 5.13 -5.75 -17.35
C VAL A 116 4.26 -4.80 -18.17
N LYS A 117 4.87 -3.97 -19.02
CA LYS A 117 4.15 -3.01 -19.86
C LYS A 117 3.16 -3.69 -20.80
N GLU A 118 3.57 -4.76 -21.48
CA GLU A 118 2.70 -5.54 -22.36
C GLU A 118 1.48 -6.06 -21.61
N TYR A 119 1.66 -6.58 -20.39
CA TYR A 119 0.55 -7.02 -19.54
C TYR A 119 -0.39 -5.86 -19.17
N LEU A 120 0.16 -4.73 -18.71
CA LEU A 120 -0.65 -3.59 -18.29
C LEU A 120 -1.46 -3.02 -19.46
N ASP A 121 -0.87 -2.95 -20.65
CA ASP A 121 -1.52 -2.44 -21.86
C ASP A 121 -2.59 -3.41 -22.37
N TYR A 122 -2.26 -4.70 -22.52
CA TYR A 122 -3.18 -5.73 -23.02
C TYR A 122 -4.45 -5.84 -22.16
N HIS A 123 -4.29 -5.78 -20.83
CA HIS A 123 -5.40 -5.89 -19.88
C HIS A 123 -6.01 -4.54 -19.49
N LYS A 124 -5.56 -3.42 -20.08
CA LYS A 124 -6.01 -2.05 -19.77
C LYS A 124 -5.91 -1.68 -18.28
N ILE A 125 -4.94 -2.28 -17.58
CA ILE A 125 -4.77 -2.13 -16.13
C ILE A 125 -4.55 -0.66 -15.76
N THR A 126 -3.67 0.04 -16.48
CA THR A 126 -3.37 1.45 -16.21
C THR A 126 -4.63 2.32 -16.31
N GLN A 127 -5.51 2.06 -17.27
CA GLN A 127 -6.76 2.80 -17.44
C GLN A 127 -7.71 2.55 -16.26
N ASP A 128 -7.92 1.29 -15.90
CA ASP A 128 -8.82 0.90 -14.81
C ASP A 128 -8.27 1.34 -13.45
N PHE A 129 -6.95 1.30 -13.25
CA PHE A 129 -6.25 1.86 -12.10
C PHE A 129 -6.61 3.34 -11.91
N LYS A 130 -6.43 4.17 -12.95
CA LYS A 130 -6.73 5.62 -12.88
C LYS A 130 -8.20 5.87 -12.63
N LYS A 131 -9.08 5.12 -13.29
CA LYS A 131 -10.54 5.21 -13.08
C LYS A 131 -10.91 4.90 -11.62
N ASN A 132 -10.37 3.83 -11.05
CA ASN A 132 -10.69 3.40 -9.69
C ASN A 132 -10.18 4.39 -8.63
N LEU A 133 -9.04 5.07 -8.85
CA LEU A 133 -8.57 6.14 -7.96
C LEU A 133 -9.50 7.36 -7.93
N GLN A 134 -10.25 7.59 -9.01
CA GLN A 134 -11.16 8.73 -9.13
C GLN A 134 -12.55 8.45 -8.55
N ASP A 135 -12.87 7.20 -8.21
CA ASP A 135 -14.18 6.77 -7.70
C ASP A 135 -14.53 7.51 -6.37
N SER A 136 -15.68 8.18 -6.36
CA SER A 136 -16.20 8.88 -5.18
C SER A 136 -16.60 7.94 -4.05
N LYS A 137 -16.91 6.68 -4.36
CA LYS A 137 -17.29 5.62 -3.43
C LYS A 137 -16.17 4.61 -3.19
N LEU A 138 -14.93 4.94 -3.56
CA LEU A 138 -13.74 4.10 -3.42
C LEU A 138 -13.67 3.43 -2.05
N TYR A 139 -13.73 4.20 -0.95
CA TYR A 139 -13.59 3.60 0.38
C TYR A 139 -14.73 2.62 0.69
N GLU A 140 -15.97 2.94 0.32
CA GLU A 140 -17.12 2.05 0.55
C GLU A 140 -17.00 0.74 -0.23
N GLN A 141 -16.70 0.84 -1.53
CA GLN A 141 -16.62 -0.30 -2.43
C GLN A 141 -15.42 -1.21 -2.14
N HIS A 142 -14.33 -0.64 -1.63
CA HIS A 142 -13.05 -1.32 -1.44
C HIS A 142 -12.72 -1.63 0.03
N LYS A 143 -13.63 -1.37 0.98
CA LYS A 143 -13.49 -1.76 2.39
C LYS A 143 -13.88 -3.23 2.67
N LYS A 144 -14.58 -3.90 1.75
CA LYS A 144 -15.10 -5.28 1.96
C LYS A 144 -13.96 -6.33 2.00
N SER A 145 -13.77 -6.89 3.20
CA SER A 145 -12.72 -7.82 3.65
C SER A 145 -11.30 -7.20 3.67
N SER A 146 -10.66 -7.23 4.84
CA SER A 146 -9.33 -6.63 5.07
C SER A 146 -8.23 -7.20 4.18
N LYS A 147 -8.39 -8.43 3.67
CA LYS A 147 -7.36 -9.13 2.89
C LYS A 147 -7.20 -8.60 1.47
N ASN A 148 -8.25 -8.05 0.86
CA ASN A 148 -8.23 -7.62 -0.55
C ASN A 148 -8.34 -6.10 -0.73
N SER A 149 -8.40 -5.35 0.37
CA SER A 149 -8.51 -3.88 0.33
C SER A 149 -7.15 -3.25 0.05
N TRP A 150 -7.04 -2.52 -1.05
CA TRP A 150 -5.83 -1.78 -1.41
C TRP A 150 -5.79 -0.37 -0.80
N VAL A 151 -6.86 0.11 -0.15
CA VAL A 151 -6.96 1.51 0.31
C VAL A 151 -5.88 1.86 1.33
N LYS A 152 -5.71 1.03 2.37
CA LYS A 152 -4.65 1.23 3.37
C LYS A 152 -3.25 1.22 2.72
N PRO A 153 -2.87 0.20 1.92
CA PRO A 153 -1.60 0.19 1.19
C PRO A 153 -1.36 1.40 0.29
N VAL A 154 -2.37 1.89 -0.43
CA VAL A 154 -2.23 3.10 -1.27
C VAL A 154 -2.00 4.34 -0.41
N LEU A 155 -2.67 4.48 0.73
CA LEU A 155 -2.41 5.58 1.65
C LEU A 155 -1.01 5.47 2.31
N ILE A 156 -0.54 4.26 2.60
CA ILE A 156 0.83 4.00 3.08
C ILE A 156 1.86 4.35 1.99
N LEU A 157 1.58 4.03 0.72
CA LEU A 157 2.42 4.44 -0.40
C LEU A 157 2.53 5.96 -0.48
N VAL A 158 1.40 6.66 -0.32
CA VAL A 158 1.42 8.12 -0.28
C VAL A 158 2.27 8.62 0.90
N GLU A 159 2.07 8.08 2.10
CA GLU A 159 2.86 8.41 3.29
C GLU A 159 4.37 8.25 3.05
N TYR A 160 4.81 7.09 2.55
CA TYR A 160 6.22 6.86 2.24
C TYR A 160 6.75 7.83 1.18
N SER A 161 5.96 8.12 0.13
CA SER A 161 6.37 9.05 -0.93
C SER A 161 6.47 10.52 -0.48
N MET A 162 5.96 10.87 0.70
CA MET A 162 6.10 12.23 1.25
C MET A 162 7.47 12.48 1.89
N SER A 163 8.27 11.43 2.10
CA SER A 163 9.60 11.51 2.70
C SER A 163 10.67 11.10 1.69
N ASP A 164 11.83 11.74 1.74
CA ASP A 164 13.03 11.31 1.00
C ASP A 164 13.77 10.16 1.71
N ASN A 165 13.25 9.67 2.84
CA ASN A 165 13.85 8.54 3.54
C ASN A 165 13.58 7.24 2.78
N ALA A 166 14.61 6.71 2.13
CA ALA A 166 14.54 5.43 1.43
C ALA A 166 14.23 4.24 2.35
N ASN A 167 14.53 4.33 3.65
CA ASN A 167 14.32 3.27 4.65
C ASN A 167 13.42 3.77 5.80
N PRO A 168 12.14 4.05 5.54
CA PRO A 168 11.20 4.49 6.57
C PRO A 168 10.88 3.34 7.53
N ALA A 169 10.39 3.67 8.72
CA ALA A 169 9.89 2.65 9.63
C ALA A 169 8.68 1.93 9.02
N TYR A 170 8.66 0.59 9.12
CA TYR A 170 7.55 -0.23 8.64
C TYR A 170 6.22 0.16 9.30
N ILE A 171 5.21 0.49 8.48
CA ILE A 171 3.85 0.78 8.94
C ILE A 171 3.04 -0.51 9.05
N LYS A 172 2.91 -1.01 10.27
CA LYS A 172 2.14 -2.24 10.53
C LYS A 172 0.65 -2.06 10.21
N MET A 173 0.12 -2.91 9.35
CA MET A 173 -1.30 -2.94 8.98
C MET A 173 -2.15 -3.72 9.99
N ASP A 174 -2.08 -3.38 11.27
CA ASP A 174 -2.91 -3.98 12.31
C ASP A 174 -4.22 -3.20 12.56
N ASP A 175 -4.91 -3.56 13.64
CA ASP A 175 -6.16 -2.95 14.06
C ASP A 175 -5.99 -1.51 14.60
N ASP A 176 -4.77 -1.08 14.90
CA ASP A 176 -4.48 0.26 15.41
C ASP A 176 -4.19 1.27 14.29
N LEU A 177 -3.96 0.78 13.06
CA LEU A 177 -3.91 1.60 11.85
C LEU A 177 -5.31 1.80 11.26
N HIS A 178 -5.82 3.02 11.30
CA HIS A 178 -7.13 3.38 10.76
C HIS A 178 -7.03 4.18 9.47
N VAL A 179 -8.01 3.98 8.59
CA VAL A 179 -8.30 4.94 7.52
C VAL A 179 -9.30 5.92 8.10
N GLU A 180 -8.85 7.14 8.36
CA GLU A 180 -9.68 8.22 8.87
C GLU A 180 -10.39 8.96 7.73
N ARG A 181 -11.65 9.30 7.97
CA ARG A 181 -12.47 10.17 7.10
C ARG A 181 -12.57 11.53 7.76
N ILE A 182 -12.00 12.54 7.14
CA ILE A 182 -11.98 13.89 7.72
C ILE A 182 -13.40 14.46 7.81
N LEU A 183 -14.14 14.46 6.70
CA LEU A 183 -15.59 14.58 6.67
C LEU A 183 -16.21 13.25 7.16
N PRO A 184 -16.92 13.23 8.30
CA PRO A 184 -17.54 12.02 8.83
C PRO A 184 -18.65 11.49 7.93
N GLN A 185 -18.93 10.19 7.98
CA GLN A 185 -20.02 9.58 7.21
C GLN A 185 -21.41 10.02 7.70
N ASN A 186 -21.58 10.10 9.02
CA ASN A 186 -22.83 10.51 9.65
C ASN A 186 -22.52 11.73 10.54
N PRO A 187 -22.31 12.92 9.96
CA PRO A 187 -22.09 14.12 10.75
C PRO A 187 -23.34 14.47 11.56
N ASP A 188 -23.16 15.13 12.71
CA ASP A 188 -24.28 15.63 13.50
C ASP A 188 -25.05 16.70 12.69
N PRO A 189 -26.40 16.71 12.70
CA PRO A 189 -27.20 17.72 11.99
C PRO A 189 -26.84 19.18 12.33
N SER A 190 -26.29 19.42 13.53
CA SER A 190 -25.85 20.74 13.99
C SER A 190 -24.39 21.07 13.69
N SER A 191 -23.59 20.09 13.26
CA SER A 191 -22.15 20.22 12.97
C SER A 191 -21.86 21.15 11.79
N GLN A 192 -20.62 21.63 11.70
CA GLN A 192 -20.20 22.44 10.54
C GLN A 192 -20.38 21.68 9.22
N TRP A 193 -20.23 20.35 9.23
CA TRP A 193 -20.26 19.50 8.04
C TRP A 193 -21.60 19.56 7.29
N VAL A 194 -22.71 19.80 7.99
CA VAL A 194 -24.03 19.94 7.36
C VAL A 194 -24.27 21.33 6.78
N LYS A 195 -23.53 22.33 7.27
CA LYS A 195 -23.57 23.73 6.78
C LYS A 195 -22.64 23.93 5.59
N ASP A 196 -21.46 23.31 5.66
CA ASP A 196 -20.36 23.50 4.72
C ASP A 196 -20.49 22.63 3.46
N PHE A 197 -21.33 21.58 3.50
CA PHE A 197 -21.54 20.65 2.40
C PHE A 197 -23.03 20.43 2.13
N SER A 198 -23.39 20.36 0.86
CA SER A 198 -24.69 19.82 0.44
C SER A 198 -24.78 18.31 0.68
N GLU A 199 -25.97 17.73 0.56
CA GLU A 199 -26.12 16.28 0.64
C GLU A 199 -25.38 15.56 -0.49
N GLU A 200 -25.48 16.08 -1.71
CA GLU A 200 -24.79 15.58 -2.90
C GLU A 200 -23.27 15.66 -2.75
N GLU A 201 -22.75 16.75 -2.19
CA GLU A 201 -21.32 16.90 -1.92
C GLU A 201 -20.83 15.92 -0.85
N ARG A 202 -21.63 15.68 0.21
CA ARG A 202 -21.31 14.65 1.21
C ARG A 202 -21.28 13.26 0.58
N GLU A 203 -22.24 12.92 -0.28
CA GLU A 203 -22.22 11.65 -1.02
C GLU A 203 -20.99 11.51 -1.92
N LEU A 204 -20.56 12.60 -2.55
CA LEU A 204 -19.41 12.64 -3.45
C LEU A 204 -18.08 12.47 -2.69
N TYR A 205 -17.90 13.16 -1.57
CA TYR A 205 -16.58 13.27 -0.94
C TYR A 205 -16.33 12.30 0.21
N THR A 206 -17.35 11.87 0.96
CA THR A 206 -17.20 11.08 2.20
C THR A 206 -16.30 9.85 2.03
N HIS A 207 -16.47 9.14 0.91
CA HIS A 207 -15.78 7.88 0.60
C HIS A 207 -14.67 8.03 -0.45
N SER A 208 -14.45 9.26 -0.94
CA SER A 208 -13.45 9.57 -1.96
C SER A 208 -12.06 9.61 -1.35
N LEU A 209 -11.03 9.33 -2.17
CA LEU A 209 -9.62 9.44 -1.78
C LEU A 209 -9.27 10.80 -1.14
N ALA A 210 -9.91 11.88 -1.63
CA ALA A 210 -9.71 13.24 -1.17
C ALA A 210 -10.01 13.44 0.32
N ASN A 211 -10.87 12.61 0.90
CA ASN A 211 -11.30 12.72 2.29
C ASN A 211 -10.58 11.75 3.24
N LEU A 212 -9.69 10.89 2.71
CA LEU A 212 -9.03 9.84 3.48
C LEU A 212 -7.63 10.25 3.94
N THR A 213 -7.26 9.78 5.12
CA THR A 213 -5.89 9.84 5.66
C THR A 213 -5.62 8.63 6.56
N LEU A 214 -4.37 8.47 7.01
CA LEU A 214 -3.99 7.46 7.99
C LEU A 214 -4.10 8.01 9.41
N LEU A 215 -4.63 7.24 10.35
CA LEU A 215 -4.66 7.64 11.75
C LEU A 215 -4.30 6.46 12.64
N GLY A 216 -3.33 6.67 13.53
CA GLY A 216 -2.97 5.69 14.55
C GLY A 216 -3.85 5.85 15.77
N GLY A 217 -4.30 4.73 16.35
CA GLY A 217 -5.01 4.75 17.62
C GLY A 217 -5.66 3.41 17.95
N THR A 218 -5.80 3.11 19.23
CA THR A 218 -6.43 1.85 19.63
C THR A 218 -7.90 1.82 19.23
N LYS A 219 -8.27 0.78 18.48
CA LYS A 219 -9.64 0.56 17.99
C LYS A 219 -10.66 0.54 19.13
N ASN A 220 -11.88 1.04 18.86
CA ASN A 220 -13.01 1.06 19.81
C ASN A 220 -12.78 1.86 21.12
N THR A 221 -11.74 2.69 21.18
CA THR A 221 -11.59 3.60 22.32
C THR A 221 -12.53 4.80 22.19
N LYS A 222 -13.12 5.22 23.31
CA LYS A 222 -13.97 6.42 23.36
C LYS A 222 -13.26 7.67 22.84
N ALA A 223 -11.95 7.78 23.11
CA ALA A 223 -11.12 8.89 22.67
C ALA A 223 -11.00 8.94 21.14
N LEU A 224 -10.74 7.79 20.50
CA LEU A 224 -10.71 7.71 19.04
C LEU A 224 -12.09 8.07 18.48
N SER A 225 -13.18 7.43 18.93
CA SER A 225 -14.53 7.74 18.42
C SER A 225 -14.92 9.21 18.58
N GLN A 226 -14.52 9.85 19.68
CA GLN A 226 -14.78 11.27 19.89
C GLN A 226 -14.01 12.13 18.90
N ALA A 227 -12.73 11.80 18.63
CA ALA A 227 -11.91 12.47 17.63
C ALA A 227 -12.48 12.37 16.21
N LEU A 228 -12.95 11.20 15.79
CA LEU A 228 -13.43 10.95 14.42
C LEU A 228 -14.71 11.73 14.06
N ASN A 229 -15.46 12.23 15.05
CA ASN A 229 -16.76 12.89 14.85
C ASN A 229 -16.73 14.41 15.12
N GLN A 230 -15.58 14.99 15.46
CA GLN A 230 -15.48 16.44 15.66
C GLN A 230 -15.54 17.22 14.34
N ASP A 231 -15.76 18.53 14.47
CA ASP A 231 -15.56 19.49 13.39
C ASP A 231 -14.07 19.60 13.02
N PHE A 232 -13.77 20.13 11.83
CA PHE A 232 -12.44 20.07 11.23
C PHE A 232 -11.36 20.75 12.08
N LYS A 233 -11.69 21.90 12.68
CA LYS A 233 -10.74 22.65 13.50
C LYS A 233 -10.31 21.83 14.71
N GLU A 234 -11.25 21.23 15.41
CA GLU A 234 -11.04 20.37 16.56
C GLU A 234 -10.30 19.09 16.16
N LYS A 235 -10.66 18.47 15.02
CA LYS A 235 -9.92 17.31 14.48
C LYS A 235 -8.44 17.62 14.28
N LYS A 236 -8.10 18.74 13.66
CA LYS A 236 -6.70 19.17 13.48
C LYS A 236 -5.97 19.32 14.81
N GLU A 237 -6.59 20.00 15.77
CA GLU A 237 -5.99 20.17 17.09
C GLU A 237 -5.75 18.81 17.77
N ILE A 238 -6.71 17.88 17.67
CA ILE A 238 -6.57 16.52 18.20
C ILE A 238 -5.41 15.79 17.52
N TYR A 239 -5.33 15.78 16.19
CA TYR A 239 -4.24 15.14 15.45
C TYR A 239 -2.86 15.70 15.85
N MET A 240 -2.79 16.99 16.14
CA MET A 240 -1.59 17.66 16.67
C MET A 240 -1.35 17.42 18.17
N GLY A 241 -2.21 16.64 18.82
CA GLY A 241 -2.04 16.15 20.17
C GLY A 241 -2.76 16.95 21.25
N LYS A 242 -3.80 17.70 20.90
CA LYS A 242 -4.71 18.26 21.89
C LYS A 242 -5.29 17.15 22.75
N THR A 243 -5.30 17.40 24.05
CA THR A 243 -5.82 16.46 25.03
C THR A 243 -7.34 16.45 24.99
N ILE A 244 -7.92 15.25 24.88
CA ILE A 244 -9.36 15.02 24.96
C ILE A 244 -9.70 14.64 26.39
N ALA A 245 -10.59 15.41 27.04
CA ALA A 245 -11.15 15.04 28.33
C ALA A 245 -12.38 14.16 28.12
N LEU A 246 -12.37 12.94 28.66
CA LEU A 246 -13.54 12.10 28.80
C LEU A 246 -14.10 12.23 30.22
N ASP A 247 -15.42 12.06 30.36
CA ASP A 247 -16.20 12.24 31.60
C ASP A 247 -15.40 11.86 32.86
N ASN A 248 -15.19 12.87 33.73
CA ASN A 248 -14.55 12.77 35.04
C ASN A 248 -13.07 12.31 35.06
N LYS A 249 -12.19 13.15 34.48
CA LYS A 249 -10.73 13.26 34.75
C LYS A 249 -9.77 12.36 33.96
N LYS A 250 -10.21 11.49 33.04
CA LYS A 250 -9.28 10.75 32.17
C LYS A 250 -9.04 11.51 30.87
N THR A 251 -7.81 11.99 30.73
CA THR A 251 -7.31 12.68 29.54
C THR A 251 -6.60 11.71 28.61
N PHE A 252 -6.93 11.78 27.31
CA PHE A 252 -6.27 10.99 26.27
C PHE A 252 -5.68 11.91 25.19
N LYS A 253 -4.65 11.42 24.50
CA LYS A 253 -4.02 12.13 23.39
C LYS A 253 -4.04 11.22 22.17
N VAL A 254 -4.73 11.65 21.12
CA VAL A 254 -4.75 10.97 19.82
C VAL A 254 -3.85 11.76 18.89
N MET A 255 -2.53 11.62 19.04
CA MET A 255 -1.56 12.30 18.18
C MET A 255 -1.25 11.38 17.00
N THR A 256 -1.44 11.88 15.78
CA THR A 256 -1.02 11.12 14.60
C THR A 256 0.50 11.05 14.53
N CYS A 257 1.06 9.98 14.00
CA CYS A 257 2.47 9.89 13.62
C CYS A 257 2.69 10.08 12.11
N TYR A 258 1.62 10.14 11.31
CA TYR A 258 1.67 10.13 9.85
C TYR A 258 1.77 11.54 9.26
N ASP A 259 2.72 11.72 8.35
CA ASP A 259 2.99 12.97 7.66
C ASP A 259 1.86 13.37 6.72
N MET A 260 1.16 12.43 6.08
CA MET A 260 -0.04 12.72 5.29
C MET A 260 -1.12 13.43 6.12
N THR A 261 -1.23 13.13 7.41
CA THR A 261 -2.19 13.82 8.29
C THR A 261 -1.63 15.14 8.79
N LYS A 262 -0.37 15.18 9.24
CA LYS A 262 0.26 16.39 9.82
C LYS A 262 0.58 17.45 8.78
N ASN A 263 1.19 17.03 7.69
CA ASN A 263 1.83 17.89 6.70
C ASN A 263 1.00 18.06 5.43
N ASP A 264 -0.10 17.32 5.28
CA ASP A 264 -1.09 17.55 4.22
C ASP A 264 -2.43 18.01 4.83
N VAL A 265 -3.18 17.12 5.51
CA VAL A 265 -4.51 17.48 6.05
C VAL A 265 -4.49 18.70 6.97
N CYS A 266 -3.58 18.75 7.96
CA CYS A 266 -3.57 19.84 8.93
C CYS A 266 -3.11 21.19 8.38
N ARG A 267 -2.60 21.25 7.14
CA ARG A 267 -2.23 22.51 6.46
C ARG A 267 -3.43 23.26 5.88
N TYR A 268 -4.55 22.58 5.66
CA TYR A 268 -5.76 23.23 5.19
C TYR A 268 -6.39 24.08 6.31
N THR A 269 -6.73 25.33 6.02
CA THR A 269 -7.45 26.19 6.95
C THR A 269 -8.86 25.66 7.21
N GLU A 270 -9.55 25.31 6.12
CA GLU A 270 -10.93 24.84 6.06
C GLU A 270 -11.03 23.57 5.20
N TRP A 271 -12.00 22.71 5.49
CA TRP A 271 -12.22 21.47 4.77
C TRP A 271 -13.48 21.58 3.93
N MET A 272 -13.38 22.30 2.82
CA MET A 272 -14.48 22.63 1.91
C MET A 272 -14.36 21.85 0.59
N PRO A 273 -15.46 21.68 -0.19
CA PRO A 273 -15.45 20.98 -1.48
C PRO A 273 -14.31 21.39 -2.43
N LYS A 274 -14.06 22.70 -2.56
CA LYS A 274 -12.96 23.23 -3.40
C LYS A 274 -11.58 22.71 -3.00
N ASN A 275 -11.32 22.61 -1.69
CA ASN A 275 -10.05 22.13 -1.16
C ASN A 275 -9.93 20.61 -1.32
N LEU A 276 -11.03 19.88 -1.15
CA LEU A 276 -11.11 18.46 -1.39
C LEU A 276 -10.81 18.10 -2.85
N GLU A 277 -11.39 18.83 -3.82
CA GLU A 277 -11.11 18.58 -5.24
C GLU A 277 -9.63 18.79 -5.57
N LYS A 278 -9.06 19.91 -5.10
CA LYS A 278 -7.62 20.18 -5.26
C LYS A 278 -6.77 19.08 -4.63
N ARG A 279 -7.08 18.68 -3.39
CA ARG A 279 -6.36 17.59 -2.70
C ARG A 279 -6.47 16.28 -3.48
N LYS A 280 -7.65 15.97 -4.05
CA LYS A 280 -7.87 14.78 -4.87
C LYS A 280 -6.89 14.72 -6.03
N GLU A 281 -6.80 15.81 -6.79
CA GLU A 281 -5.88 15.92 -7.93
C GLU A 281 -4.42 15.76 -7.51
N GLU A 282 -4.00 16.41 -6.42
CA GLU A 282 -2.64 16.32 -5.88
C GLU A 282 -2.29 14.90 -5.43
N LEU A 283 -3.21 14.22 -4.74
CA LEU A 283 -3.02 12.83 -4.31
C LEU A 283 -2.94 11.87 -5.48
N ILE A 284 -3.86 11.99 -6.45
CA ILE A 284 -3.84 11.15 -7.64
C ILE A 284 -2.53 11.36 -8.40
N LYS A 285 -2.11 12.61 -8.61
CA LYS A 285 -0.84 12.92 -9.28
C LYS A 285 0.35 12.31 -8.56
N ARG A 286 0.39 12.36 -7.22
CA ARG A 286 1.43 11.73 -6.41
C ARG A 286 1.44 10.21 -6.56
N ILE A 287 0.28 9.56 -6.44
CA ILE A 287 0.15 8.10 -6.60
C ILE A 287 0.57 7.68 -8.01
N GLU A 288 0.09 8.40 -9.04
CA GLU A 288 0.47 8.13 -10.43
C GLU A 288 1.97 8.29 -10.64
N SER A 289 2.60 9.35 -10.11
CA SER A 289 4.04 9.56 -10.27
C SER A 289 4.91 8.42 -9.73
N VAL A 290 4.41 7.71 -8.71
CA VAL A 290 5.07 6.53 -8.14
C VAL A 290 4.73 5.26 -8.91
N LEU A 291 3.46 5.09 -9.31
CA LEU A 291 2.95 3.81 -9.79
C LEU A 291 2.94 3.64 -11.30
N THR A 292 3.00 4.71 -12.10
CA THR A 292 3.02 4.59 -13.56
C THR A 292 4.41 4.26 -14.09
N LEU A 293 4.46 3.42 -15.13
CA LEU A 293 5.68 3.08 -15.86
C LEU A 293 6.23 4.27 -16.65
#